data_AF-A0AAE0F5Q5-F1
#
_entry.id   AF-A0AAE0F5Q5-F1
#
_cell.length_a   1.000
_cell.length_b   1.000
_cell.length_c   1.000
_cell.angle_alpha   90.00
_cell.angle_beta   90.00
_cell.angle_gamma   90.00
#
_symmetry.space_group_name_H-M   'P 1'
#
loop_
_entity.id
_entity.type
_entity.pdbx_description
1 polymer ?
#
loop_
_entity_poly.entity_id
_entity_poly.type
_entity_poly.pdbx_seq_one_letter_code
_entity_poly.pdbx_strand_id
1 'polypeptide(L)'
;MQAHTISVLQARELWLMDAGQKDETSPQNIYIGNWKQRADRLALCSYLLTGELLRGEVGSVTMFALPERMTRADEESFLSIIPQRELWESRHNSGDIVSAGVAVLRLKIRNLKRAFSLGRVEVEVHHGSVEPENVETLKSIAAMQPWTMSWNNVCEYLPPADFHAMARTCCESKATVHYACSVNWAQSLKGASSLDFFGRQDVLDSLIELSHRAIECGYTAHRLQDILLSPPNEHLMKIADTALATEMKGKWLKAFFSFAGLRSFEDQVALTEISPFSVLQRFGSTLFMTWSYGPDINFHKRCNSTDAAKYGIPASTLLNQDASHGSH
;
A
#
# COMPACT_ATOMS: atom_id res chain seq x y z
N MET A 1 -16.71 27.97 -19.19
CA MET A 1 -17.25 26.69 -18.70
C MET A 1 -18.08 26.98 -17.46
N GLN A 2 -19.41 26.78 -17.53
CA GLN A 2 -20.24 26.79 -16.33
C GLN A 2 -20.12 25.40 -15.69
N ALA A 3 -19.62 25.35 -14.46
CA ALA A 3 -19.60 24.10 -13.70
C ALA A 3 -21.06 23.68 -13.44
N HIS A 4 -21.52 22.60 -14.06
CA HIS A 4 -22.83 22.04 -13.75
C HIS A 4 -22.82 21.51 -12.32
N THR A 5 -23.50 22.25 -11.44
CA THR A 5 -23.66 21.88 -10.04
C THR A 5 -24.73 20.79 -9.97
N ILE A 6 -24.31 19.55 -9.81
CA ILE A 6 -25.21 18.42 -9.58
C ILE A 6 -25.75 18.51 -8.15
N SER A 7 -27.06 18.36 -7.96
CA SER A 7 -27.63 18.34 -6.62
C SER A 7 -27.25 17.06 -5.87
N VAL A 8 -27.20 17.12 -4.53
CA VAL A 8 -26.94 15.93 -3.68
C VAL A 8 -27.95 14.80 -3.97
N LEU A 9 -29.20 15.15 -4.31
CA LEU A 9 -30.23 14.18 -4.66
C LEU A 9 -29.91 13.46 -5.99
N GLN A 10 -29.52 14.21 -7.02
CA GLN A 10 -29.13 13.63 -8.32
C GLN A 10 -27.85 12.79 -8.20
N ALA A 11 -26.87 13.20 -7.37
CA ALA A 11 -25.69 12.40 -7.09
C ALA A 11 -26.06 11.06 -6.42
N ARG A 12 -27.03 11.06 -5.50
CA ARG A 12 -27.55 9.84 -4.85
C ARG A 12 -28.28 8.91 -5.83
N GLU A 13 -29.09 9.45 -6.74
CA GLU A 13 -29.79 8.66 -7.76
C GLU A 13 -28.80 8.00 -8.73
N LEU A 14 -27.79 8.75 -9.19
CA LEU A 14 -26.72 8.21 -10.02
C LEU A 14 -25.90 7.13 -9.31
N TRP A 15 -25.63 7.30 -8.00
CA TRP A 15 -24.96 6.28 -7.20
C TRP A 15 -25.80 5.02 -7.05
N LEU A 16 -27.11 5.14 -6.79
CA LEU A 16 -28.00 3.97 -6.70
C LEU A 16 -28.12 3.24 -8.04
N MET A 17 -28.08 3.98 -9.15
CA MET A 17 -28.00 3.39 -10.49
C MET A 17 -26.66 2.70 -10.74
N ASP A 18 -25.53 3.29 -10.36
CA ASP A 18 -24.18 2.70 -10.52
C ASP A 18 -23.97 1.47 -9.62
N ALA A 19 -24.42 1.55 -8.36
CA ALA A 19 -24.39 0.46 -7.39
C ALA A 19 -25.37 -0.69 -7.75
N GLY A 20 -26.41 -0.41 -8.54
CA GLY A 20 -27.37 -1.39 -9.05
C GLY A 20 -27.08 -1.93 -10.46
N GLN A 21 -26.24 -1.24 -11.26
CA GLN A 21 -25.88 -1.64 -12.63
C GLN A 21 -24.53 -2.33 -12.75
N LYS A 22 -23.61 -2.16 -11.78
CA LYS A 22 -22.37 -2.93 -11.72
C LYS A 22 -22.64 -4.25 -11.02
N ASP A 23 -22.10 -5.33 -11.56
CA ASP A 23 -22.10 -6.69 -11.00
C ASP A 23 -21.97 -6.70 -9.47
N GLU A 24 -22.37 -7.80 -8.84
CA GLU A 24 -22.26 -8.12 -7.39
C GLU A 24 -20.86 -7.85 -6.76
N THR A 25 -19.89 -7.40 -7.54
CA THR A 25 -18.50 -7.06 -7.26
C THR A 25 -18.22 -5.57 -7.02
N SER A 26 -19.22 -4.68 -6.96
CA SER A 26 -18.94 -3.27 -6.64
C SER A 26 -18.19 -3.15 -5.29
N PRO A 27 -16.93 -2.66 -5.28
CA PRO A 27 -16.07 -2.67 -4.10
C PRO A 27 -16.67 -1.89 -2.93
N GLN A 28 -17.60 -0.97 -3.21
CA GLN A 28 -18.30 -0.16 -2.22
C GLN A 28 -19.18 -0.99 -1.27
N ASN A 29 -19.86 -2.02 -1.77
CA ASN A 29 -20.69 -2.91 -0.94
C ASN A 29 -19.81 -3.75 -0.01
N ILE A 30 -18.65 -4.20 -0.51
CA ILE A 30 -17.63 -4.91 0.29
C ILE A 30 -17.07 -3.97 1.36
N TYR A 31 -16.75 -2.71 1.00
CA TYR A 31 -16.24 -1.72 1.96
C TYR A 31 -17.22 -1.44 3.08
N ILE A 32 -18.52 -1.34 2.82
CA ILE A 32 -19.54 -1.09 3.84
C ILE A 32 -19.85 -2.37 4.63
N GLY A 33 -20.08 -3.49 3.92
CA GLY A 33 -20.59 -4.73 4.50
C GLY A 33 -19.65 -5.39 5.49
N ASN A 34 -18.35 -5.12 5.39
CA ASN A 34 -17.34 -5.72 6.27
C ASN A 34 -17.20 -5.05 7.65
N TRP A 35 -17.88 -3.95 7.94
CA TRP A 35 -17.77 -3.32 9.27
C TRP A 35 -18.77 -3.90 10.26
N LYS A 36 -18.31 -4.22 11.47
CA LYS A 36 -19.15 -4.77 12.54
C LYS A 36 -20.18 -3.77 13.06
N GLN A 37 -19.79 -2.52 13.26
CA GLN A 37 -20.66 -1.52 13.89
C GLN A 37 -21.53 -0.79 12.87
N ARG A 38 -22.79 -0.57 13.23
CA ARG A 38 -23.75 0.19 12.40
C ARG A 38 -23.29 1.62 12.13
N ALA A 39 -22.67 2.28 13.12
CA ALA A 39 -22.19 3.65 12.98
C ALA A 39 -21.15 3.78 11.85
N ASP A 40 -20.22 2.82 11.75
CA ASP A 40 -19.20 2.80 10.70
C ASP A 40 -19.81 2.59 9.32
N ARG A 41 -20.75 1.65 9.21
CA ARG A 41 -21.48 1.40 7.96
C ARG A 41 -22.23 2.64 7.49
N LEU A 42 -22.96 3.32 8.39
CA LEU A 42 -23.70 4.54 8.04
C LEU A 42 -22.78 5.70 7.65
N ALA A 43 -21.67 5.88 8.37
CA ALA A 43 -20.67 6.90 8.04
C ALA A 43 -20.05 6.65 6.67
N LEU A 44 -19.68 5.41 6.36
CA LEU A 44 -19.14 5.02 5.05
C LEU A 44 -20.16 5.14 3.93
N CYS A 45 -21.42 4.77 4.15
CA CYS A 45 -22.48 5.03 3.18
C CYS A 45 -22.55 6.52 2.86
N SER A 46 -22.56 7.39 3.89
CA SER A 46 -22.57 8.83 3.68
C SER A 46 -21.34 9.29 2.90
N TYR A 47 -20.15 8.86 3.29
CA TYR A 47 -18.90 9.22 2.62
C TYR A 47 -18.85 8.76 1.16
N LEU A 48 -19.22 7.51 0.86
CA LEU A 48 -19.21 6.97 -0.50
C LEU A 48 -20.28 7.64 -1.38
N LEU A 49 -21.40 8.07 -0.79
CA LEU A 49 -22.45 8.83 -1.47
C LEU A 49 -22.07 10.29 -1.74
N THR A 50 -21.39 10.94 -0.79
CA THR A 50 -21.16 12.39 -0.85
C THR A 50 -19.76 12.77 -1.23
N GLY A 51 -18.78 11.86 -1.17
CA GLY A 51 -17.34 12.13 -1.26
C GLY A 51 -16.83 13.11 -0.19
N GLU A 52 -17.64 13.41 0.82
CA GLU A 52 -17.31 14.47 1.77
C GLU A 52 -16.34 13.94 2.82
N LEU A 53 -15.10 14.41 2.74
CA LEU A 53 -14.08 14.22 3.75
C LEU A 53 -13.64 15.59 4.27
N LEU A 54 -13.30 15.68 5.56
CA LEU A 54 -12.81 16.90 6.24
C LEU A 54 -13.82 18.05 6.42
N ARG A 55 -15.05 17.96 5.86
CA ARG A 55 -16.12 18.98 5.92
C ARG A 55 -15.67 20.37 5.44
N GLY A 56 -15.09 20.44 4.24
CA GLY A 56 -14.75 21.71 3.58
C GLY A 56 -15.94 22.27 2.79
N GLU A 57 -16.02 23.60 2.63
CA GLU A 57 -16.99 24.27 1.74
C GLU A 57 -16.82 23.87 0.26
N VAL A 58 -15.64 23.38 -0.08
CA VAL A 58 -15.30 22.73 -1.34
C VAL A 58 -14.89 21.29 -1.01
N GLY A 59 -15.53 20.32 -1.65
CA GLY A 59 -15.12 18.91 -1.57
C GLY A 59 -13.67 18.73 -2.02
N SER A 60 -13.07 17.57 -1.75
CA SER A 60 -11.71 17.30 -2.24
C SER A 60 -11.65 17.60 -3.74
N VAL A 61 -10.76 18.50 -4.18
CA VAL A 61 -10.63 18.89 -5.60
C VAL A 61 -10.43 17.64 -6.48
N THR A 62 -9.76 16.61 -5.94
CA THR A 62 -9.59 15.31 -6.59
C THR A 62 -10.89 14.50 -6.71
N MET A 63 -11.88 14.71 -5.84
CA MET A 63 -13.17 14.00 -5.90
C MET A 63 -14.22 14.69 -6.76
N PHE A 64 -14.14 15.97 -7.11
CA PHE A 64 -15.24 16.65 -7.83
C PHE A 64 -14.83 17.36 -9.11
N ALA A 65 -13.53 17.55 -9.35
CA ALA A 65 -13.02 18.19 -10.55
C ALA A 65 -12.13 17.21 -11.33
N LEU A 66 -12.75 16.20 -11.93
CA LEU A 66 -12.10 15.48 -13.02
C LEU A 66 -12.21 16.34 -14.30
N PRO A 67 -11.10 16.58 -15.01
CA PRO A 67 -11.16 17.12 -16.36
C PRO A 67 -12.10 16.30 -17.25
N GLU A 68 -12.78 16.94 -18.21
CA GLU A 68 -13.55 16.24 -19.24
C GLU A 68 -12.63 15.18 -19.88
N ARG A 69 -13.01 13.90 -19.76
CA ARG A 69 -12.31 12.68 -20.23
C ARG A 69 -11.40 11.95 -19.23
N MET A 70 -11.30 12.38 -17.98
CA MET A 70 -10.65 11.57 -16.95
C MET A 70 -11.69 10.72 -16.20
N THR A 71 -11.36 9.46 -15.96
CA THR A 71 -12.07 8.59 -15.01
C THR A 71 -11.38 8.71 -13.65
N ARG A 72 -12.14 8.58 -12.55
CA ARG A 72 -11.53 8.54 -11.22
C ARG A 72 -10.59 7.35 -11.13
N ALA A 73 -9.47 7.52 -10.44
CA ALA A 73 -8.74 6.35 -10.01
C ALA A 73 -9.59 5.63 -8.95
N ASP A 74 -9.68 4.30 -9.05
CA ASP A 74 -10.45 3.49 -8.09
C ASP A 74 -9.90 3.60 -6.65
N GLU A 75 -8.70 4.18 -6.46
CA GLU A 75 -7.92 4.19 -5.21
C GLU A 75 -7.95 5.53 -4.44
N GLU A 76 -8.86 6.44 -4.79
CA GLU A 76 -8.94 7.78 -4.17
C GLU A 76 -9.54 7.79 -2.75
N SER A 77 -9.86 6.63 -2.19
CA SER A 77 -10.43 6.52 -0.85
C SER A 77 -9.40 6.78 0.24
N PHE A 78 -9.78 7.48 1.32
CA PHE A 78 -8.90 7.57 2.49
C PHE A 78 -8.62 6.20 3.12
N LEU A 79 -9.50 5.22 2.89
CA LEU A 79 -9.38 3.85 3.39
C LEU A 79 -8.17 3.11 2.79
N SER A 80 -7.76 3.44 1.57
CA SER A 80 -6.57 2.88 0.91
C SER A 80 -5.27 3.58 1.30
N ILE A 81 -5.36 4.83 1.78
CA ILE A 81 -4.18 5.68 2.06
C ILE A 81 -3.76 5.60 3.53
N ILE A 82 -4.72 5.51 4.46
CA ILE A 82 -4.41 5.50 5.89
C ILE A 82 -4.11 4.07 6.35
N PRO A 83 -2.95 3.82 7.00
CA PRO A 83 -2.67 2.51 7.58
C PRO A 83 -3.79 2.05 8.52
N GLN A 84 -4.22 0.80 8.36
CA GLN A 84 -5.40 0.28 9.05
C GLN A 84 -5.27 0.33 10.57
N ARG A 85 -4.04 0.16 11.09
CA ARG A 85 -3.74 0.32 12.51
C ARG A 85 -4.01 1.75 13.00
N GLU A 86 -3.59 2.77 12.25
CA GLU A 86 -3.85 4.18 12.62
C GLU A 86 -5.36 4.48 12.60
N LEU A 87 -6.09 3.92 11.63
CA LEU A 87 -7.55 4.01 11.58
C LEU A 87 -8.19 3.37 12.82
N TRP A 88 -7.77 2.17 13.18
CA TRP A 88 -8.27 1.47 14.38
C TRP A 88 -7.97 2.26 15.67
N GLU A 89 -6.73 2.74 15.85
CA GLU A 89 -6.33 3.54 17.01
C GLU A 89 -7.16 4.83 17.12
N SER A 90 -7.39 5.50 16.00
CA SER A 90 -8.19 6.73 15.97
C SER A 90 -9.70 6.48 16.16
N ARG A 91 -10.19 5.31 15.74
CA ARG A 91 -11.61 4.94 15.81
C ARG A 91 -12.17 4.93 17.22
N HIS A 92 -11.36 4.56 18.20
CA HIS A 92 -11.76 4.58 19.61
C HIS A 92 -12.17 5.97 20.11
N ASN A 93 -11.56 7.02 19.58
CA ASN A 93 -11.79 8.40 20.03
C ASN A 93 -12.73 9.19 19.13
N SER A 94 -13.11 8.64 17.97
CA SER A 94 -13.76 9.42 16.89
C SER A 94 -15.22 9.03 16.62
N GLY A 95 -15.75 8.02 17.32
CA GLY A 95 -17.16 7.60 17.22
C GLY A 95 -17.50 6.76 15.98
N ASP A 96 -16.95 7.09 14.82
CA ASP A 96 -17.07 6.34 13.56
C ASP A 96 -15.77 6.37 12.73
N ILE A 97 -15.66 5.50 11.72
CA ILE A 97 -14.46 5.30 10.91
C ILE A 97 -14.13 6.50 10.01
N VAL A 98 -15.12 7.20 9.49
CA VAL A 98 -14.88 8.38 8.63
C VAL A 98 -14.34 9.51 9.49
N SER A 99 -14.95 9.75 10.66
CA SER A 99 -14.46 10.68 11.66
C SER A 99 -13.04 10.34 12.13
N ALA A 100 -12.73 9.04 12.27
CA ALA A 100 -11.37 8.57 12.56
C ALA A 100 -10.38 8.91 11.44
N GLY A 101 -10.73 8.60 10.19
CA GLY A 101 -9.93 8.99 9.02
C GLY A 101 -9.69 10.49 8.95
N VAL A 102 -10.72 11.30 9.20
CA VAL A 102 -10.62 12.77 9.28
C VAL A 102 -9.66 13.21 10.39
N ALA A 103 -9.75 12.60 11.57
CA ALA A 103 -8.88 12.95 12.70
C ALA A 103 -7.39 12.65 12.37
N VAL A 104 -7.11 11.48 11.80
CA VAL A 104 -5.76 11.08 11.36
C VAL A 104 -5.23 12.05 10.30
N LEU A 105 -6.00 12.31 9.25
CA LEU A 105 -5.59 13.22 8.16
C LEU A 105 -5.35 14.64 8.68
N ARG A 106 -6.22 15.18 9.53
CA ARG A 106 -6.02 16.50 10.13
C ARG A 106 -4.74 16.57 10.95
N LEU A 107 -4.40 15.52 11.68
CA LEU A 107 -3.15 15.45 12.43
C LEU A 107 -1.94 15.45 11.47
N LYS A 108 -1.95 14.61 10.42
CA LYS A 108 -0.87 14.55 9.43
C LYS A 108 -0.68 15.87 8.70
N ILE A 109 -1.77 16.49 8.22
CA ILE A 109 -1.76 17.81 7.56
C ILE A 109 -1.19 18.88 8.51
N ARG A 110 -1.60 18.89 9.78
CA ARG A 110 -1.08 19.84 10.77
C ARG A 110 0.44 19.67 10.97
N ASN A 111 0.91 18.44 11.09
CA ASN A 111 2.33 18.13 11.25
C ASN A 111 3.13 18.56 10.03
N LEU A 112 2.64 18.26 8.83
CA LEU A 112 3.27 18.65 7.57
C LEU A 112 3.33 20.18 7.44
N LYS A 113 2.22 20.88 7.69
CA LYS A 113 2.17 22.35 7.69
C LYS A 113 3.20 22.94 8.66
N ARG A 114 3.30 22.39 9.87
CA ARG A 114 4.30 22.83 10.86
C ARG A 114 5.72 22.60 10.35
N ALA A 115 6.00 21.46 9.72
CA ALA A 115 7.32 21.16 9.18
C ALA A 115 7.72 22.13 8.05
N PHE A 116 6.79 22.45 7.15
CA PHE A 116 6.97 23.49 6.12
C PHE A 116 7.22 24.86 6.74
N SER A 117 6.38 25.31 7.69
CA SER A 117 6.54 26.61 8.34
C SER A 117 7.88 26.77 9.08
N LEU A 118 8.50 25.66 9.50
CA LEU A 118 9.81 25.65 10.16
C LEU A 118 10.98 25.44 9.19
N GLY A 119 10.74 25.38 7.87
CA GLY A 119 11.78 25.11 6.88
C GLY A 119 12.42 23.73 6.99
N ARG A 120 11.72 22.75 7.60
CA ARG A 120 12.22 21.36 7.76
C ARG A 120 11.89 20.47 6.56
N VAL A 121 10.96 20.92 5.72
CA VAL A 121 10.51 20.22 4.52
C VAL A 121 10.51 21.23 3.39
N GLU A 122 11.13 20.85 2.29
CA GLU A 122 11.10 21.51 1.00
C GLU A 122 10.60 20.49 -0.02
N VAL A 123 9.80 20.95 -1.00
CA VAL A 123 9.27 20.09 -2.06
C VAL A 123 9.56 20.76 -3.39
N GLU A 124 10.29 20.03 -4.22
CA GLU A 124 10.54 20.37 -5.61
C GLU A 124 9.80 19.39 -6.51
N VAL A 125 9.26 19.89 -7.62
CA VAL A 125 8.59 19.08 -8.63
C VAL A 125 9.37 19.20 -9.92
N HIS A 126 9.93 18.09 -10.35
CA HIS A 126 10.70 17.97 -11.60
C HIS A 126 9.89 17.15 -12.60
N HIS A 127 9.87 17.58 -13.86
CA HIS A 127 9.19 16.86 -14.93
C HIS A 127 10.22 16.29 -15.89
N GLY A 128 10.20 14.97 -16.07
CA GLY A 128 11.07 14.24 -17.00
C GLY A 128 10.70 12.76 -17.04
N SER A 129 11.07 12.07 -18.12
CA SER A 129 10.88 10.62 -18.19
C SER A 129 12.04 9.90 -17.51
N VAL A 130 11.72 9.01 -16.57
CA VAL A 130 12.69 8.16 -15.86
C VAL A 130 12.74 6.81 -16.57
N GLU A 131 13.57 6.74 -17.60
CA GLU A 131 13.74 5.59 -18.49
C GLU A 131 15.23 5.28 -18.66
N PRO A 132 15.62 4.01 -18.93
CA PRO A 132 17.02 3.62 -19.14
C PRO A 132 17.75 4.46 -20.21
N GLU A 133 17.04 4.88 -21.26
CA GLU A 133 17.58 5.63 -22.39
C GLU A 133 17.79 7.12 -22.06
N ASN A 134 17.06 7.65 -21.08
CA ASN A 134 17.11 9.07 -20.72
C ASN A 134 18.21 9.38 -19.71
N VAL A 135 19.46 9.16 -20.13
CA VAL A 135 20.66 9.30 -19.29
C VAL A 135 20.79 10.68 -18.65
N GLU A 136 20.29 11.74 -19.30
CA GLU A 136 20.31 13.10 -18.76
C GLU A 136 19.46 13.21 -17.49
N THR A 137 18.22 12.72 -17.52
CA THR A 137 17.33 12.69 -16.35
C THR A 137 17.90 11.81 -15.24
N LEU A 138 18.47 10.64 -15.57
CA LEU A 138 19.05 9.76 -14.55
C LEU A 138 20.25 10.43 -13.85
N LYS A 139 21.09 11.15 -14.60
CA LYS A 139 22.23 11.91 -14.05
C LYS A 139 21.77 13.11 -13.21
N SER A 140 20.72 13.81 -13.63
CA SER A 140 20.19 14.92 -12.82
C SER A 140 19.64 14.43 -11.49
N ILE A 141 18.99 13.25 -11.48
CA ILE A 141 18.56 12.59 -10.24
C ILE A 141 19.76 12.21 -9.37
N ALA A 142 20.79 11.59 -9.96
CA ALA A 142 21.99 11.20 -9.23
C ALA A 142 22.72 12.38 -8.59
N ALA A 143 22.78 13.52 -9.29
CA ALA A 143 23.42 14.74 -8.81
C ALA A 143 22.73 15.34 -7.56
N MET A 144 21.46 15.01 -7.30
CA MET A 144 20.76 15.39 -6.06
C MET A 144 21.25 14.58 -4.85
N GLN A 145 22.04 13.53 -5.05
CA GLN A 145 22.58 12.64 -4.02
C GLN A 145 21.49 12.14 -3.05
N PRO A 146 20.43 11.49 -3.55
CA PRO A 146 19.31 11.08 -2.72
C PRO A 146 19.78 10.12 -1.63
N TRP A 147 19.36 10.36 -0.38
CA TRP A 147 19.57 9.39 0.70
C TRP A 147 18.60 8.20 0.58
N THR A 148 17.39 8.49 0.10
CA THR A 148 16.36 7.48 -0.18
C THR A 148 15.72 7.71 -1.53
N MET A 149 15.27 6.63 -2.16
CA MET A 149 14.48 6.69 -3.39
C MET A 149 13.25 5.79 -3.26
N SER A 150 12.09 6.30 -3.64
CA SER A 150 10.83 5.55 -3.64
C SER A 150 10.33 5.32 -5.07
N TRP A 151 10.09 4.07 -5.44
CA TRP A 151 9.61 3.65 -6.74
C TRP A 151 8.17 3.12 -6.62
N ASN A 152 7.21 3.83 -7.19
CA ASN A 152 5.81 3.41 -7.15
C ASN A 152 5.46 2.65 -8.44
N ASN A 153 5.33 1.32 -8.37
CA ASN A 153 5.00 0.40 -9.48
C ASN A 153 5.97 0.38 -10.68
N VAL A 154 7.03 1.21 -10.68
CA VAL A 154 8.00 1.31 -11.78
C VAL A 154 8.72 -0.02 -12.05
N CYS A 155 9.00 -0.81 -11.02
CA CYS A 155 9.71 -2.08 -11.14
C CYS A 155 8.96 -3.17 -11.94
N GLU A 156 7.67 -2.96 -12.23
CA GLU A 156 6.84 -3.91 -12.97
C GLU A 156 6.76 -3.60 -14.47
N TYR A 157 7.07 -2.37 -14.86
CA TYR A 157 6.96 -1.91 -16.25
C TYR A 157 8.25 -2.08 -17.05
N LEU A 158 9.34 -2.46 -16.38
CA LEU A 158 10.65 -2.65 -16.99
C LEU A 158 11.13 -4.08 -16.75
N PRO A 159 11.91 -4.67 -17.67
CA PRO A 159 12.68 -5.87 -17.37
C PRO A 159 13.54 -5.64 -16.10
N PRO A 160 13.65 -6.63 -15.19
CA PRO A 160 14.36 -6.45 -13.93
C PRO A 160 15.81 -5.95 -14.10
N ALA A 161 16.51 -6.42 -15.14
CA ALA A 161 17.86 -5.97 -15.46
C ALA A 161 17.91 -4.47 -15.77
N ASP A 162 16.97 -3.97 -16.58
CA ASP A 162 16.91 -2.57 -17.00
C ASP A 162 16.50 -1.68 -15.83
N PHE A 163 15.53 -2.11 -15.04
CA PHE A 163 15.14 -1.42 -13.82
C PHE A 163 16.32 -1.26 -12.85
N HIS A 164 17.03 -2.35 -12.55
CA HIS A 164 18.16 -2.29 -11.64
C HIS A 164 19.34 -1.48 -12.19
N ALA A 165 19.59 -1.53 -13.50
CA ALA A 165 20.59 -0.68 -14.15
C ALA A 165 20.22 0.80 -14.01
N MET A 166 18.99 1.17 -14.36
CA MET A 166 18.47 2.53 -14.25
C MET A 166 18.50 3.05 -12.81
N ALA A 167 18.03 2.25 -11.85
CA ALA A 167 18.00 2.63 -10.44
C ALA A 167 19.41 2.87 -9.87
N ARG A 168 20.41 2.08 -10.31
CA ARG A 168 21.82 2.33 -9.96
C ARG A 168 22.35 3.61 -10.59
N THR A 169 21.99 3.91 -11.84
CA THR A 169 22.42 5.16 -12.50
C THR A 169 21.88 6.39 -11.78
N CYS A 170 20.69 6.31 -11.16
CA CYS A 170 20.13 7.37 -10.33
C CYS A 170 20.86 7.56 -8.99
N CYS A 171 21.84 6.71 -8.67
CA CYS A 171 22.54 6.71 -7.38
C CYS A 171 24.04 6.85 -7.58
N GLU A 172 24.55 8.08 -7.49
CA GLU A 172 25.99 8.28 -7.39
C GLU A 172 26.53 7.85 -6.01
N SER A 173 25.71 8.06 -4.97
CA SER A 173 25.99 7.62 -3.60
C SER A 173 25.72 6.12 -3.43
N LYS A 174 26.74 5.39 -2.97
CA LYS A 174 26.61 4.01 -2.51
C LYS A 174 25.81 3.88 -1.21
N ALA A 175 25.32 4.97 -0.62
CA ALA A 175 24.51 4.90 0.61
C ALA A 175 23.00 5.07 0.35
N THR A 176 22.56 5.11 -0.90
CA THR A 176 21.14 5.30 -1.22
C THR A 176 20.33 4.06 -0.84
N VAL A 177 19.25 4.27 -0.08
CA VAL A 177 18.27 3.23 0.25
C VAL A 177 17.08 3.33 -0.70
N HIS A 178 16.80 2.26 -1.41
CA HIS A 178 15.64 2.18 -2.28
C HIS A 178 14.47 1.54 -1.56
N TYR A 179 13.30 2.07 -1.82
CA TYR A 179 12.00 1.53 -1.47
C TYR A 179 11.19 1.38 -2.76
N ALA A 180 10.52 0.26 -2.96
CA ALA A 180 9.60 0.10 -4.06
C ALA A 180 8.33 -0.64 -3.63
N CYS A 181 7.24 -0.38 -4.35
CA CYS A 181 6.05 -1.19 -4.27
C CYS A 181 5.71 -1.80 -5.64
N SER A 182 5.17 -3.02 -5.59
CA SER A 182 4.82 -3.85 -6.74
C SER A 182 3.41 -4.39 -6.50
N VAL A 183 2.43 -4.02 -7.32
CA VAL A 183 1.02 -4.43 -7.17
C VAL A 183 0.59 -5.55 -8.13
N ASN A 184 1.28 -5.74 -9.25
CA ASN A 184 0.97 -6.74 -10.29
C ASN A 184 1.99 -7.88 -10.37
N TRP A 185 3.01 -7.93 -9.50
CA TRP A 185 4.06 -8.95 -9.55
C TRP A 185 3.51 -10.39 -9.63
N ALA A 186 2.39 -10.68 -8.99
CA ALA A 186 1.75 -12.00 -9.02
C ALA A 186 1.35 -12.43 -10.45
N GLN A 187 1.01 -11.48 -11.33
CA GLN A 187 0.66 -11.78 -12.72
C GLN A 187 1.87 -12.21 -13.56
N SER A 188 3.09 -11.88 -13.11
CA SER A 188 4.33 -12.27 -13.78
C SER A 188 4.84 -13.66 -13.39
N LEU A 189 4.15 -14.36 -12.47
CA LEU A 189 4.62 -15.62 -11.91
C LEU A 189 3.51 -16.68 -11.90
N LYS A 190 3.68 -17.73 -12.71
CA LYS A 190 2.76 -18.87 -12.72
C LYS A 190 2.68 -19.53 -11.33
N GLY A 191 1.45 -19.76 -10.88
CA GLY A 191 1.11 -20.31 -9.58
C GLY A 191 0.96 -19.25 -8.48
N ALA A 192 1.11 -17.96 -8.79
CA ALA A 192 0.88 -16.87 -7.84
C ALA A 192 -0.53 -16.26 -7.93
N SER A 193 -1.38 -16.76 -8.84
CA SER A 193 -2.80 -16.39 -8.93
C SER A 193 -3.70 -17.62 -8.90
N SER A 194 -4.85 -17.49 -8.26
CA SER A 194 -5.93 -18.47 -8.25
C SER A 194 -6.42 -18.82 -9.66
N LEU A 195 -6.25 -17.91 -10.64
CA LEU A 195 -6.53 -18.18 -12.05
C LEU A 195 -5.67 -19.30 -12.64
N ASP A 196 -4.46 -19.54 -12.11
CA ASP A 196 -3.59 -20.64 -12.54
C ASP A 196 -4.15 -22.03 -12.20
N PHE A 197 -5.17 -22.08 -11.34
CA PHE A 197 -5.83 -23.29 -10.85
C PHE A 197 -7.27 -23.41 -11.36
N PHE A 198 -7.63 -22.69 -12.42
CA PHE A 198 -8.96 -22.80 -13.02
C PHE A 198 -9.31 -24.26 -13.36
N GLY A 199 -10.49 -24.72 -12.94
CA GLY A 199 -10.92 -26.12 -13.10
C GLY A 199 -10.40 -27.10 -12.05
N ARG A 200 -9.62 -26.64 -11.05
CA ARG A 200 -9.11 -27.43 -9.92
C ARG A 200 -9.77 -27.00 -8.61
N GLN A 201 -11.06 -27.27 -8.47
CA GLN A 201 -11.86 -26.82 -7.32
C GLN A 201 -11.31 -27.33 -5.98
N ASP A 202 -10.79 -28.56 -5.96
CA ASP A 202 -10.11 -29.19 -4.81
C ASP A 202 -8.95 -28.33 -4.26
N VAL A 203 -8.17 -27.74 -5.18
CA VAL A 203 -7.03 -26.89 -4.84
C VAL A 203 -7.53 -25.51 -4.39
N LEU A 204 -8.50 -24.94 -5.11
CA LEU A 204 -9.06 -23.63 -4.78
C LEU A 204 -9.69 -23.60 -3.38
N ASP A 205 -10.47 -24.62 -3.03
CA ASP A 205 -11.09 -24.74 -1.70
C ASP A 205 -10.02 -24.80 -0.60
N SER A 206 -8.95 -25.58 -0.83
CA SER A 206 -7.82 -25.68 0.10
C SER A 206 -7.06 -24.35 0.26
N LEU A 207 -6.92 -23.59 -0.82
CA LEU A 207 -6.27 -22.27 -0.82
C LEU A 207 -7.12 -21.21 -0.11
N ILE A 208 -8.45 -21.24 -0.27
CA ILE A 208 -9.38 -20.36 0.44
C ILE A 208 -9.26 -20.60 1.95
N GLU A 209 -9.29 -21.85 2.40
CA GLU A 209 -9.15 -22.21 3.81
C GLU A 209 -7.80 -21.77 4.40
N LEU A 210 -6.71 -21.96 3.64
CA LEU A 210 -5.39 -21.47 4.05
C LEU A 210 -5.36 -19.93 4.14
N SER A 211 -5.96 -19.27 3.18
CA SER A 211 -6.03 -17.80 3.11
C SER A 211 -6.86 -17.22 4.25
N HIS A 212 -7.99 -17.83 4.60
CA HIS A 212 -8.79 -17.42 5.76
C HIS A 212 -7.97 -17.43 7.05
N ARG A 213 -7.19 -18.49 7.29
CA ARG A 213 -6.29 -18.56 8.46
C ARG A 213 -5.24 -17.46 8.43
N ALA A 214 -4.62 -17.21 7.27
CA ALA A 214 -3.62 -16.15 7.12
C ALA A 214 -4.23 -14.75 7.37
N ILE A 215 -5.42 -14.50 6.84
CA ILE A 215 -6.17 -13.26 7.03
C ILE A 215 -6.54 -13.07 8.50
N GLU A 216 -7.03 -14.12 9.17
CA GLU A 216 -7.39 -14.07 10.59
C GLU A 216 -6.17 -13.75 11.48
N CYS A 217 -5.02 -14.37 11.20
CA CYS A 217 -3.76 -14.04 11.86
C CYS A 217 -3.36 -12.57 11.65
N GLY A 218 -3.44 -12.07 10.41
CA GLY A 218 -3.14 -10.68 10.08
C GLY A 218 -4.10 -9.70 10.76
N TYR A 219 -5.39 -9.98 10.72
CA TYR A 219 -6.40 -9.18 11.41
C TYR A 219 -6.12 -9.12 12.90
N THR A 220 -5.82 -10.27 13.52
CA THR A 220 -5.47 -10.37 14.94
C THR A 220 -4.25 -9.53 15.29
N ALA A 221 -3.17 -9.64 14.51
CA ALA A 221 -1.94 -8.89 14.73
C ALA A 221 -2.14 -7.36 14.64
N HIS A 222 -3.07 -6.92 13.79
CA HIS A 222 -3.38 -5.50 13.58
C HIS A 222 -4.64 -5.01 14.29
N ARG A 223 -5.26 -5.87 15.14
CA ARG A 223 -6.50 -5.59 15.87
C ARG A 223 -7.72 -5.25 15.00
N LEU A 224 -7.69 -5.67 13.74
CA LEU A 224 -8.75 -5.37 12.77
C LEU A 224 -10.00 -6.20 13.01
N GLN A 225 -9.88 -7.37 13.62
CA GLN A 225 -11.01 -8.19 14.04
C GLN A 225 -11.93 -7.46 15.02
N ASP A 226 -11.49 -6.39 15.70
CA ASP A 226 -12.33 -5.61 16.60
C ASP A 226 -13.36 -4.76 15.84
N ILE A 227 -13.09 -4.43 14.57
CA ILE A 227 -13.88 -3.48 13.76
C ILE A 227 -14.41 -4.08 12.45
N LEU A 228 -13.71 -5.07 11.88
CA LEU A 228 -14.07 -5.76 10.65
C LEU A 228 -14.61 -7.18 10.91
N LEU A 229 -15.40 -7.69 9.98
CA LEU A 229 -15.83 -9.09 9.94
C LEU A 229 -14.64 -10.01 9.66
N SER A 230 -14.62 -11.17 10.32
CA SER A 230 -13.66 -12.26 10.10
C SER A 230 -14.44 -13.59 10.08
N PRO A 231 -14.42 -14.36 8.98
CA PRO A 231 -13.75 -14.04 7.71
C PRO A 231 -14.40 -12.81 7.03
N PRO A 232 -13.63 -12.10 6.19
CA PRO A 232 -14.15 -10.98 5.42
C PRO A 232 -15.18 -11.46 4.38
N ASN A 233 -16.21 -10.66 4.14
CA ASN A 233 -17.10 -10.82 3.00
C ASN A 233 -16.43 -10.22 1.75
N GLU A 234 -15.71 -11.06 1.02
CA GLU A 234 -14.92 -10.69 -0.17
C GLU A 234 -14.97 -11.81 -1.21
N HIS A 235 -14.68 -11.48 -2.47
CA HIS A 235 -14.62 -12.46 -3.55
C HIS A 235 -13.60 -13.58 -3.26
N LEU A 236 -14.03 -14.83 -3.36
CA LEU A 236 -13.22 -16.01 -2.99
C LEU A 236 -11.88 -16.10 -3.72
N MET A 237 -11.81 -15.66 -4.98
CA MET A 237 -10.53 -15.64 -5.72
C MET A 237 -9.52 -14.66 -5.12
N LYS A 238 -9.98 -13.49 -4.65
CA LYS A 238 -9.11 -12.51 -3.97
C LYS A 238 -8.66 -13.03 -2.60
N ILE A 239 -9.54 -13.76 -1.90
CA ILE A 239 -9.17 -14.48 -0.68
C ILE A 239 -8.06 -15.50 -1.02
N ALA A 240 -8.29 -16.41 -1.97
CA ALA A 240 -7.33 -17.44 -2.37
C ALA A 240 -5.95 -16.89 -2.79
N ASP A 241 -5.94 -15.75 -3.50
CA ASP A 241 -4.69 -15.09 -3.92
C ASP A 241 -3.81 -14.66 -2.74
N THR A 242 -4.36 -14.48 -1.53
CA THR A 242 -3.62 -14.03 -0.35
C THR A 242 -2.58 -15.05 0.10
N ALA A 243 -2.96 -16.34 0.20
CA ALA A 243 -2.02 -17.39 0.54
C ALA A 243 -0.99 -17.59 -0.59
N LEU A 244 -1.43 -17.58 -1.84
CA LEU A 244 -0.54 -17.73 -3.00
C LEU A 244 0.52 -16.62 -3.04
N ALA A 245 0.12 -15.37 -2.82
CA ALA A 245 1.03 -14.25 -2.75
C ALA A 245 2.09 -14.45 -1.66
N THR A 246 1.67 -14.89 -0.46
CA THR A 246 2.56 -15.16 0.67
C THR A 246 3.60 -16.24 0.35
N GLU A 247 3.17 -17.33 -0.28
CA GLU A 247 4.02 -18.45 -0.67
C GLU A 247 4.98 -18.10 -1.82
N MET A 248 4.51 -17.32 -2.79
CA MET A 248 5.22 -17.12 -4.06
C MET A 248 6.12 -15.88 -4.07
N LYS A 249 5.96 -14.93 -3.14
CA LYS A 249 6.77 -13.70 -3.10
C LYS A 249 8.27 -13.96 -3.08
N GLY A 250 8.71 -14.98 -2.34
CA GLY A 250 10.12 -15.30 -2.20
C GLY A 250 10.76 -15.74 -3.52
N LYS A 251 10.00 -16.46 -4.36
CA LYS A 251 10.46 -16.88 -5.70
C LYS A 251 10.56 -15.68 -6.63
N TRP A 252 9.55 -14.80 -6.61
CA TRP A 252 9.55 -13.59 -7.40
C TRP A 252 10.71 -12.66 -7.01
N LEU A 253 10.90 -12.40 -5.72
CA LEU A 253 11.98 -11.56 -5.20
C LEU A 253 13.37 -12.07 -5.61
N LYS A 254 13.61 -13.37 -5.48
CA LYS A 254 14.89 -13.97 -5.92
C LYS A 254 15.11 -13.79 -7.42
N ALA A 255 14.08 -13.98 -8.24
CA ALA A 255 14.17 -13.78 -9.68
C ALA A 255 14.43 -12.30 -10.03
N PHE A 256 13.68 -11.37 -9.42
CA PHE A 256 13.82 -9.93 -9.62
C PHE A 256 15.24 -9.44 -9.25
N PHE A 257 15.69 -9.75 -8.03
CA PHE A 257 16.99 -9.31 -7.53
C PHE A 257 18.18 -10.08 -8.11
N SER A 258 17.99 -11.15 -8.87
CA SER A 258 19.09 -11.84 -9.55
C SER A 258 19.85 -10.94 -10.55
N PHE A 259 19.20 -9.88 -11.03
CA PHE A 259 19.78 -8.87 -11.92
C PHE A 259 20.30 -7.61 -11.20
N ALA A 260 20.14 -7.54 -9.87
CA ALA A 260 20.48 -6.37 -9.07
C ALA A 260 22.00 -6.22 -8.83
N GLY A 261 22.80 -7.25 -9.10
CA GLY A 261 24.25 -7.22 -8.87
C GLY A 261 24.61 -7.02 -7.39
N LEU A 262 23.72 -7.47 -6.48
CA LEU A 262 23.96 -7.43 -5.05
C LEU A 262 25.07 -8.42 -4.68
N ARG A 263 25.88 -8.08 -3.68
CA ARG A 263 26.89 -8.98 -3.09
C ARG A 263 26.23 -10.10 -2.29
N SER A 264 25.15 -9.76 -1.60
CA SER A 264 24.40 -10.65 -0.72
C SER A 264 22.96 -10.17 -0.71
N PHE A 265 22.04 -11.03 -1.11
CA PHE A 265 20.61 -10.71 -1.10
C PHE A 265 20.14 -10.45 0.32
N GLU A 266 20.56 -11.31 1.24
CA GLU A 266 20.23 -11.24 2.65
C GLU A 266 20.73 -9.91 3.23
N ASP A 267 22.01 -9.57 3.08
CA ASP A 267 22.57 -8.36 3.70
C ASP A 267 22.01 -7.05 3.16
N GLN A 268 21.67 -7.02 1.86
CA GLN A 268 21.34 -5.79 1.15
C GLN A 268 19.84 -5.60 0.88
N VAL A 269 19.00 -6.54 1.28
CA VAL A 269 17.53 -6.45 1.21
C VAL A 269 16.95 -6.55 2.62
N ALA A 270 16.33 -5.46 3.08
CA ALA A 270 15.86 -5.31 4.46
C ALA A 270 14.43 -5.82 4.65
N LEU A 271 13.53 -5.35 3.79
CA LEU A 271 12.09 -5.48 3.96
C LEU A 271 11.53 -6.10 2.71
N THR A 272 10.77 -7.19 2.87
CA THR A 272 9.99 -7.82 1.79
C THR A 272 8.62 -8.22 2.33
N GLU A 273 7.76 -7.21 2.43
CA GLU A 273 6.45 -7.34 3.06
C GLU A 273 5.35 -7.32 2.02
N ILE A 274 4.40 -8.24 2.15
CA ILE A 274 3.13 -8.10 1.46
C ILE A 274 2.23 -7.26 2.37
N SER A 275 1.52 -6.30 1.80
CA SER A 275 0.49 -5.57 2.51
C SER A 275 -0.45 -6.55 3.21
N PRO A 276 -0.72 -6.40 4.51
CA PRO A 276 -1.74 -7.21 5.17
C PRO A 276 -3.03 -7.17 4.37
N PHE A 277 -3.65 -8.34 4.18
CA PHE A 277 -4.93 -8.40 3.49
C PHE A 277 -5.89 -7.38 4.09
N SER A 278 -6.62 -6.69 3.21
CA SER A 278 -7.65 -5.76 3.63
C SER A 278 -8.77 -5.72 2.63
N VAL A 279 -9.99 -5.83 3.14
CA VAL A 279 -11.20 -5.48 2.40
C VAL A 279 -11.22 -4.00 2.00
N LEU A 280 -10.41 -3.16 2.65
CA LEU A 280 -10.33 -1.72 2.38
C LEU A 280 -9.33 -1.38 1.27
N GLN A 281 -8.52 -2.35 0.86
CA GLN A 281 -7.54 -2.20 -0.20
C GLN A 281 -7.97 -3.00 -1.43
N ARG A 282 -7.69 -2.46 -2.61
CA ARG A 282 -7.94 -3.15 -3.86
C ARG A 282 -7.01 -4.35 -4.02
N PHE A 283 -5.72 -4.14 -3.79
CA PHE A 283 -4.67 -5.12 -4.02
C PHE A 283 -4.24 -5.78 -2.70
N GLY A 284 -4.67 -7.02 -2.48
CA GLY A 284 -4.28 -7.84 -1.31
C GLY A 284 -2.86 -8.43 -1.41
N SER A 285 -2.15 -8.18 -2.51
CA SER A 285 -0.84 -8.76 -2.80
C SER A 285 0.25 -7.71 -3.01
N THR A 286 0.02 -6.43 -2.68
CA THR A 286 1.04 -5.38 -2.85
C THR A 286 2.32 -5.76 -2.11
N LEU A 287 3.43 -5.90 -2.83
CA LEU A 287 4.73 -6.26 -2.31
C LEU A 287 5.58 -5.00 -2.15
N PHE A 288 5.98 -4.71 -0.92
CA PHE A 288 6.91 -3.66 -0.56
C PHE A 288 8.30 -4.23 -0.39
N MET A 289 9.29 -3.58 -0.99
CA MET A 289 10.67 -3.99 -0.97
C MET A 289 11.59 -2.83 -0.60
N THR A 290 12.55 -3.09 0.27
CA THR A 290 13.59 -2.13 0.66
C THR A 290 14.97 -2.74 0.46
N TRP A 291 15.84 -2.06 -0.28
CA TRP A 291 17.20 -2.55 -0.55
C TRP A 291 18.21 -1.42 -0.74
N SER A 292 19.49 -1.75 -0.82
CA SER A 292 20.54 -0.83 -1.25
C SER A 292 21.55 -1.53 -2.15
N TYR A 293 22.02 -0.84 -3.19
CA TYR A 293 23.17 -1.30 -3.98
C TYR A 293 24.51 -1.05 -3.26
N GLY A 294 24.46 -0.27 -2.18
CA GLY A 294 25.59 0.03 -1.32
C GLY A 294 26.18 -1.20 -0.65
N PRO A 295 27.48 -1.51 -0.85
CA PRO A 295 28.11 -2.62 -0.16
C PRO A 295 28.29 -2.37 1.34
N ASP A 296 28.23 -1.11 1.77
CA ASP A 296 28.44 -0.69 3.15
C ASP A 296 27.14 -0.68 3.96
N ILE A 297 25.98 -0.73 3.28
CA ILE A 297 24.68 -0.85 3.92
C ILE A 297 24.37 -2.33 4.11
N ASN A 298 24.27 -2.73 5.37
CA ASN A 298 23.85 -4.06 5.76
C ASN A 298 22.66 -3.93 6.71
N PHE A 299 21.52 -4.48 6.31
CA PHE A 299 20.28 -4.39 7.08
C PHE A 299 20.18 -5.41 8.22
N HIS A 300 21.02 -6.45 8.23
CA HIS A 300 21.02 -7.53 9.24
C HIS A 300 22.22 -7.50 10.18
N LYS A 301 23.19 -6.61 9.97
CA LYS A 301 24.20 -6.31 10.98
C LYS A 301 23.50 -5.68 12.17
N ARG A 302 23.27 -6.51 13.19
CA ARG A 302 22.88 -6.06 14.53
C ARG A 302 23.79 -4.89 14.90
N CYS A 303 23.17 -3.75 15.20
CA CYS A 303 23.85 -2.66 15.84
C CYS A 303 24.47 -3.23 17.12
N ASN A 304 25.80 -3.38 17.18
CA ASN A 304 26.47 -3.60 18.45
C ASN A 304 26.04 -2.43 19.36
N SER A 305 25.67 -2.74 20.60
CA SER A 305 24.95 -1.86 21.53
C SER A 305 25.63 -0.51 21.83
N THR A 306 26.81 -0.26 21.30
CA THR A 306 27.56 1.00 21.38
C THR A 306 27.21 2.02 20.28
N ASP A 307 26.66 1.63 19.13
CA ASP A 307 26.41 2.54 18.00
C ASP A 307 24.98 3.12 17.96
N ALA A 308 24.00 2.45 18.58
CA ALA A 308 22.60 2.91 18.60
C ALA A 308 22.41 4.26 19.33
N ALA A 309 23.26 4.55 20.32
CA ALA A 309 23.26 5.83 21.03
C ALA A 309 23.74 7.01 20.15
N LYS A 310 24.47 6.72 19.07
CA LYS A 310 25.07 7.75 18.19
C LYS A 310 24.09 8.31 17.17
N TYR A 311 23.02 7.57 16.85
CA TYR A 311 22.08 7.93 15.78
C TYR A 311 20.64 8.21 16.24
N GLY A 312 20.40 8.23 17.56
CA GLY A 312 19.12 8.71 18.12
C GLY A 312 17.89 7.87 17.76
N ILE A 313 18.07 6.62 17.31
CA ILE A 313 16.96 5.72 16.98
C ILE A 313 16.48 5.04 18.28
N PRO A 314 15.20 5.20 18.68
CA PRO A 314 14.68 4.53 19.86
C PRO A 314 14.75 3.01 19.70
N ALA A 315 15.37 2.34 20.69
CA ALA A 315 15.53 0.88 20.74
C ALA A 315 14.21 0.10 20.66
N SER A 316 13.06 0.76 20.87
CA SER A 316 11.72 0.20 20.77
C SER A 316 11.27 -0.12 19.34
N THR A 317 12.06 0.22 18.32
CA THR A 317 11.72 -0.01 16.89
C THR A 317 12.36 -1.28 16.32
N LEU A 318 13.15 -2.01 17.12
CA LEU A 318 14.00 -3.12 16.64
C LEU A 318 13.62 -4.51 17.18
N LEU A 319 12.42 -4.71 17.72
CA LEU A 319 12.00 -6.04 18.21
C LEU A 319 10.55 -6.34 17.86
N ASN A 320 10.36 -7.29 16.93
CA ASN A 320 9.30 -8.31 16.98
C ASN A 320 9.48 -9.35 15.85
N GLN A 321 10.42 -10.26 16.03
CA GLN A 321 10.30 -11.65 15.55
C GLN A 321 10.99 -12.53 16.59
N ASP A 322 10.20 -13.16 17.45
CA ASP A 322 10.52 -14.44 18.09
C ASP A 322 9.30 -14.93 18.89
N ALA A 323 8.51 -15.81 18.26
CA ALA A 323 7.61 -16.71 18.95
C ALA A 323 7.68 -18.09 18.29
N SER A 324 8.75 -18.81 18.63
CA SER A 324 8.78 -20.24 18.95
C SER A 324 8.01 -21.23 18.07
N HIS A 325 8.73 -21.99 17.25
CA HIS A 325 8.50 -23.43 17.11
C HIS A 325 9.82 -24.19 17.24
N GLY A 326 10.13 -24.53 18.49
CA GLY A 326 11.05 -25.60 18.84
C GLY A 326 10.26 -26.90 18.99
N SER A 327 10.67 -27.89 18.20
CA SER A 327 10.54 -29.34 18.39
C SER A 327 10.07 -29.82 19.77
N HIS A 328 8.99 -30.61 19.79
CA HIS A 328 8.95 -31.97 20.31
C HIS A 328 7.84 -32.79 19.64
#